data_AF-T5AH39-F1
#
_entry.id   AF-T5AH39-F1
#
_cell.length_a   1.000
_cell.length_b   1.000
_cell.length_c   1.000
_cell.angle_alpha   90.00
_cell.angle_beta   90.00
_cell.angle_gamma   90.00
#
_symmetry.space_group_name_H-M   'P 1'
#
loop_
_entity.id
_entity.type
_entity.pdbx_description
1 polymer ?
#
loop_
_entity_poly.entity_id
_entity_poly.type
_entity_poly.pdbx_seq_one_letter_code
_entity_poly.pdbx_strand_id
1 'polypeptide(L)'
;MDITLLLSENPSIYRQEPSEEVDAAWRQLGDTRLFPLTREEVLSIGKNPEDIVRFPQSFGLGEAYAGRLEVFHQVHCLDALRREAYFGHYYSKAYPNGWNDTSEMHRIHLSHCVEYLLSSILCQASTDIYTHVWTDGVPHPFPDFHNNRKCRDYDTIKRWHDRNAVDVAEFVDLTAPTGAKVHRTSREFKQVHGFFDVHEDNGNHGSEIF
;
A
#
# COMPACT_ATOMS: atom_id res chain seq x y z
N MET A 1 29.50 -12.13 -4.59
CA MET A 1 28.94 -10.97 -3.88
C MET A 1 28.43 -10.05 -4.97
N ASP A 2 27.15 -10.14 -5.32
CA ASP A 2 26.57 -9.38 -6.43
C ASP A 2 26.23 -7.98 -5.94
N ILE A 3 27.24 -7.11 -5.86
CA ILE A 3 27.12 -5.70 -5.49
C ILE A 3 26.80 -4.84 -6.74
N THR A 4 26.34 -5.46 -7.84
CA THR A 4 26.22 -4.77 -9.12
C THR A 4 24.85 -4.12 -9.28
N LEU A 5 24.83 -2.85 -9.71
CA LEU A 5 23.62 -2.17 -10.19
C LEU A 5 22.92 -2.96 -11.31
N LEU A 6 23.70 -3.70 -12.10
CA LEU A 6 23.23 -4.52 -13.21
C LEU A 6 22.44 -5.74 -12.72
N LEU A 7 21.60 -6.29 -13.60
CA LEU A 7 20.91 -7.55 -13.36
C LEU A 7 21.93 -8.71 -13.39
N SER A 8 21.78 -9.66 -12.48
CA SER A 8 22.51 -10.93 -12.52
C SER A 8 21.92 -11.84 -13.62
N GLU A 9 22.58 -12.97 -13.92
CA GLU A 9 22.07 -13.95 -14.91
C GLU A 9 20.68 -14.49 -14.56
N ASN A 10 20.35 -14.54 -13.27
CA ASN A 10 19.04 -14.94 -12.76
C ASN A 10 18.52 -13.87 -11.81
N PRO A 11 18.02 -12.73 -12.34
CA PRO A 11 17.57 -11.64 -11.49
C PRO A 11 16.26 -12.03 -10.81
N SER A 12 16.09 -11.54 -9.58
CA SER A 12 14.79 -11.58 -8.91
C SER A 12 13.67 -11.11 -9.85
N ILE A 13 12.52 -11.79 -9.84
CA ILE A 13 11.36 -11.43 -10.66
C ILE A 13 10.95 -9.97 -10.45
N TYR A 14 11.16 -9.44 -9.24
CA TYR A 14 10.85 -8.06 -8.89
C TYR A 14 11.79 -7.01 -9.50
N ARG A 15 12.90 -7.43 -10.13
CA ARG A 15 13.84 -6.56 -10.88
C ARG A 15 13.69 -6.68 -12.40
N GLN A 16 12.78 -7.53 -12.88
CA GLN A 16 12.58 -7.75 -14.32
C GLN A 16 11.66 -6.68 -14.94
N GLU A 17 11.74 -6.56 -16.26
CA GLU A 17 10.87 -5.68 -17.05
C GLU A 17 9.38 -6.06 -16.94
N PRO A 18 8.45 -5.11 -17.18
CA PRO A 18 7.02 -5.36 -17.17
C PRO A 18 6.57 -6.58 -17.99
N SER A 19 5.85 -7.48 -17.34
CA SER A 19 5.26 -8.69 -17.92
C SER A 19 4.10 -9.18 -17.05
N GLU A 20 3.29 -10.11 -17.56
CA GLU A 20 2.18 -10.68 -16.80
C GLU A 20 2.68 -11.44 -15.57
N GLU A 21 3.81 -12.13 -15.67
CA GLU A 21 4.44 -12.88 -14.59
C GLU A 21 4.94 -11.93 -13.48
N VAL A 22 5.58 -10.82 -13.86
CA VAL A 22 6.03 -9.79 -12.90
C VAL A 22 4.83 -9.18 -12.18
N ASP A 23 3.77 -8.83 -12.91
CA ASP A 23 2.56 -8.27 -12.32
C ASP A 23 1.81 -9.27 -11.43
N ALA A 24 1.84 -10.57 -11.76
CA ALA A 24 1.31 -11.61 -10.90
C ALA A 24 2.14 -11.72 -9.60
N ALA A 25 3.47 -11.69 -9.69
CA ALA A 25 4.36 -11.77 -8.54
C ALA A 25 4.17 -10.57 -7.58
N TRP A 26 4.06 -9.35 -8.11
CA TRP A 26 3.79 -8.15 -7.30
C TRP A 26 2.40 -8.19 -6.65
N ARG A 27 1.36 -8.60 -7.37
CA ARG A 27 0.00 -8.76 -6.81
C ARG A 27 -0.05 -9.78 -5.68
N GLN A 28 0.67 -10.90 -5.81
CA GLN A 28 0.73 -11.91 -4.75
C GLN A 28 1.52 -11.44 -3.52
N LEU A 29 2.54 -10.59 -3.72
CA LEU A 29 3.36 -10.03 -2.64
C LEU A 29 2.62 -8.91 -1.89
N GLY A 30 1.78 -8.14 -2.58
CA GLY A 30 1.02 -7.02 -2.04
C GLY A 30 -0.47 -7.30 -1.91
N ASP A 31 -0.87 -8.52 -1.58
CA ASP A 31 -2.29 -8.88 -1.46
C ASP A 31 -2.94 -8.10 -0.32
N THR A 32 -3.74 -7.09 -0.68
CA THR A 32 -4.32 -6.19 0.31
C THR A 32 -5.60 -6.72 0.93
N ARG A 33 -6.09 -7.93 0.60
CA ARG A 33 -7.40 -8.42 1.06
C ARG A 33 -7.66 -8.21 2.55
N LEU A 34 -8.92 -8.06 2.91
CA LEU A 34 -9.30 -7.81 4.30
C LEU A 34 -9.25 -9.10 5.09
N PHE A 35 -9.06 -9.00 6.41
CA PHE A 35 -9.26 -10.10 7.33
C PHE A 35 -10.19 -9.67 8.48
N PRO A 36 -10.96 -10.61 9.06
CA PRO A 36 -11.84 -10.32 10.18
C PRO A 36 -11.05 -10.15 11.48
N LEU A 37 -11.43 -9.14 12.24
CA LEU A 37 -11.01 -8.90 13.61
C LEU A 37 -12.20 -9.09 14.55
N THR A 38 -11.95 -9.66 15.71
CA THR A 38 -12.88 -9.65 16.85
C THR A 38 -12.92 -8.27 17.51
N ARG A 39 -13.94 -8.02 18.33
CA ARG A 39 -14.04 -6.78 19.12
C ARG A 39 -12.83 -6.60 20.04
N GLU A 40 -12.38 -7.69 20.67
CA GLU A 40 -11.23 -7.72 21.56
C GLU A 40 -9.94 -7.37 20.82
N GLU A 41 -9.75 -7.89 19.59
CA GLU A 41 -8.57 -7.56 18.77
C GLU A 41 -8.56 -6.08 18.38
N VAL A 42 -9.71 -5.51 17.99
CA VAL A 42 -9.84 -4.06 17.70
C VAL A 42 -9.46 -3.22 18.92
N LEU A 43 -9.93 -3.59 20.10
CA LEU A 43 -9.58 -2.92 21.36
C LEU A 43 -8.08 -3.07 21.68
N SER A 44 -7.50 -4.25 21.43
CA SER A 44 -6.09 -4.54 21.73
C SER A 44 -5.11 -3.69 20.94
N ILE A 45 -5.51 -3.24 19.74
CA ILE A 45 -4.73 -2.33 18.89
C ILE A 45 -5.06 -0.85 19.15
N GLY A 46 -5.76 -0.55 20.25
CA GLY A 46 -6.09 0.82 20.68
C GLY A 46 -7.13 1.51 19.82
N LYS A 47 -7.92 0.76 19.04
CA LYS A 47 -9.01 1.31 18.22
C LYS A 47 -10.35 1.12 18.93
N ASN A 48 -11.29 2.02 18.63
CA ASN A 48 -12.66 1.93 19.14
C ASN A 48 -13.54 1.16 18.15
N PRO A 49 -14.15 0.03 18.55
CA PRO A 49 -15.00 -0.76 17.67
C PRO A 49 -16.17 0.01 17.04
N GLU A 50 -16.66 1.07 17.68
CA GLU A 50 -17.75 1.89 17.13
C GLU A 50 -17.32 2.77 15.93
N ASP A 51 -16.00 2.93 15.73
CA ASP A 51 -15.41 3.70 14.63
C ASP A 51 -14.94 2.80 13.46
N ILE A 52 -14.97 1.47 13.64
CA ILE A 52 -14.43 0.51 12.66
C ILE A 52 -15.56 -0.13 11.86
N VAL A 53 -15.35 -0.25 10.55
CA VAL A 53 -16.29 -0.91 9.64
C VAL A 53 -16.46 -2.38 10.04
N ARG A 54 -17.72 -2.79 10.21
CA ARG A 54 -18.10 -4.19 10.45
C ARG A 54 -18.37 -4.89 9.13
N PHE A 55 -18.01 -6.17 9.07
CA PHE A 55 -18.50 -7.03 8.00
C PHE A 55 -20.01 -7.21 8.11
N PRO A 56 -20.74 -7.22 6.99
CA PRO A 56 -22.16 -7.53 7.02
C PRO A 56 -22.38 -9.01 7.33
N GLN A 57 -23.57 -9.33 7.83
CA GLN A 57 -23.94 -10.71 8.20
C GLN A 57 -23.85 -11.69 7.01
N SER A 58 -23.95 -11.22 5.77
CA SER A 58 -23.84 -12.04 4.55
C SER A 58 -22.51 -12.78 4.44
N PHE A 59 -21.44 -12.26 5.06
CA PHE A 59 -20.12 -12.90 5.05
C PHE A 59 -20.06 -14.12 5.99
N GLY A 60 -21.05 -14.34 6.85
CA GLY A 60 -21.09 -15.50 7.76
C GLY A 60 -20.03 -15.47 8.87
N LEU A 61 -19.43 -14.31 9.15
CA LEU A 61 -18.32 -14.13 10.11
C LEU A 61 -18.78 -13.79 11.53
N GLY A 62 -20.09 -13.69 11.77
CA GLY A 62 -20.63 -13.17 13.02
C GLY A 62 -20.33 -11.67 13.19
N GLU A 63 -20.09 -11.24 14.44
CA GLU A 63 -19.61 -9.88 14.71
C GLU A 63 -18.10 -9.81 14.42
N ALA A 64 -17.76 -9.24 13.25
CA ALA A 64 -16.38 -9.10 12.80
C ALA A 64 -16.13 -7.70 12.22
N TYR A 65 -14.90 -7.21 12.42
CA TYR A 65 -14.43 -5.91 11.98
C TYR A 65 -13.41 -6.06 10.86
N ALA A 66 -13.40 -5.10 9.94
CA ALA A 66 -12.57 -5.16 8.74
C ALA A 66 -11.15 -4.62 9.02
N GLY A 67 -10.14 -5.47 8.86
CA GLY A 67 -8.72 -5.11 9.01
C GLY A 67 -7.89 -5.41 7.77
N ARG A 68 -6.78 -4.70 7.58
CA ARG A 68 -5.72 -5.01 6.61
C ARG A 68 -4.37 -5.04 7.31
N LEU A 69 -3.47 -5.90 6.84
CA LEU A 69 -2.09 -5.91 7.32
C LEU A 69 -1.30 -4.83 6.56
N GLU A 70 -0.60 -4.00 7.33
CA GLU A 70 0.14 -2.83 6.84
C GLU A 70 1.16 -3.19 5.74
N VAL A 71 1.90 -4.29 5.92
CA VAL A 71 2.96 -4.71 4.99
C VAL A 71 2.47 -4.89 3.55
N PHE A 72 1.24 -5.39 3.35
CA PHE A 72 0.70 -5.56 2.00
C PHE A 72 0.32 -4.23 1.36
N HIS A 73 -0.14 -3.26 2.16
CA HIS A 73 -0.39 -1.92 1.66
C HIS A 73 0.92 -1.20 1.30
N GLN A 74 1.98 -1.37 2.09
CA GLN A 74 3.32 -0.86 1.73
C GLN A 74 3.81 -1.45 0.41
N VAL A 75 3.68 -2.77 0.22
CA VAL A 75 4.05 -3.42 -1.05
C VAL A 75 3.17 -2.93 -2.21
N HIS A 76 1.87 -2.72 -1.98
CA HIS A 76 0.96 -2.12 -2.97
C HIS A 76 1.41 -0.70 -3.38
N CYS A 77 1.74 0.16 -2.42
CA CYS A 77 2.27 1.49 -2.68
C CYS A 77 3.58 1.44 -3.47
N LEU A 78 4.48 0.50 -3.13
CA LEU A 78 5.73 0.30 -3.86
C LEU A 78 5.48 -0.18 -5.30
N ASP A 79 4.51 -1.09 -5.52
CA ASP A 79 4.12 -1.53 -6.85
C ASP A 79 3.52 -0.38 -7.68
N ALA A 80 2.73 0.49 -7.07
CA ALA A 80 2.23 1.70 -7.74
C ALA A 80 3.38 2.60 -8.22
N LEU A 81 4.40 2.83 -7.38
CA LEU A 81 5.61 3.58 -7.76
C LEU A 81 6.45 2.87 -8.82
N ARG A 82 6.54 1.54 -8.76
CA ARG A 82 7.21 0.74 -9.81
C ARG A 82 6.48 0.93 -11.14
N ARG A 83 5.14 0.77 -11.17
CA ARG A 83 4.34 0.94 -12.38
C ARG A 83 4.45 2.36 -12.92
N GLU A 84 4.58 3.35 -12.03
CA GLU A 84 4.86 4.73 -12.39
C GLU A 84 6.23 4.91 -13.08
N ALA A 85 7.28 4.27 -12.56
CA ALA A 85 8.59 4.25 -13.23
C ALA A 85 8.55 3.61 -14.64
N TYR A 86 7.54 2.77 -14.91
CA TYR A 86 7.26 2.15 -16.20
C TYR A 86 6.01 2.77 -16.87
N PHE A 87 5.79 4.08 -16.72
CA PHE A 87 4.58 4.77 -17.16
C PHE A 87 4.14 4.44 -18.59
N GLY A 88 5.09 4.42 -19.53
CA GLY A 88 4.81 4.12 -20.94
C GLY A 88 4.18 2.73 -21.16
N HIS A 89 4.50 1.75 -20.32
CA HIS A 89 3.92 0.42 -20.39
C HIS A 89 2.52 0.38 -19.76
N TYR A 90 2.37 0.93 -18.55
CA TYR A 90 1.13 0.76 -17.77
C TYR A 90 0.04 1.78 -18.08
N TYR A 91 0.43 3.00 -18.48
CA TYR A 91 -0.47 4.15 -18.46
C TYR A 91 -0.59 4.87 -19.79
N SER A 92 0.25 4.59 -20.79
CA SER A 92 0.20 5.26 -22.11
C SER A 92 -1.16 5.16 -22.81
N LYS A 93 -1.91 4.07 -22.59
CA LYS A 93 -3.27 3.91 -23.14
C LYS A 93 -4.30 4.81 -22.44
N ALA A 94 -4.16 5.00 -21.13
CA ALA A 94 -5.06 5.83 -20.33
C ALA A 94 -4.71 7.33 -20.41
N TYR A 95 -3.42 7.64 -20.54
CA TYR A 95 -2.86 8.99 -20.56
C TYR A 95 -1.93 9.15 -21.76
N PRO A 96 -2.49 9.27 -22.98
CA PRO A 96 -1.71 9.30 -24.22
C PRO A 96 -0.78 10.52 -24.33
N ASN A 97 -1.10 11.61 -23.63
CA ASN A 97 -0.27 12.83 -23.62
C ASN A 97 0.80 12.81 -22.50
N GLY A 98 0.99 11.68 -21.83
CA GLY A 98 2.01 11.47 -20.81
C GLY A 98 1.55 11.81 -19.39
N TRP A 99 2.50 11.79 -18.46
CA TRP A 99 2.26 11.96 -17.02
C TRP A 99 1.48 13.23 -16.64
N ASN A 100 1.73 14.35 -17.32
CA ASN A 100 1.05 15.62 -17.04
C ASN A 100 -0.45 15.61 -17.38
N ASP A 101 -0.92 14.58 -18.10
CA ASP A 101 -2.32 14.37 -18.48
C ASP A 101 -3.06 13.41 -17.51
N THR A 102 -2.39 12.96 -16.45
CA THR A 102 -2.99 12.09 -15.44
C THR A 102 -4.08 12.79 -14.63
N SER A 103 -5.06 12.02 -14.17
CA SER A 103 -6.13 12.55 -13.32
C SER A 103 -5.57 13.09 -11.99
N GLU A 104 -6.32 13.98 -11.36
CA GLU A 104 -5.96 14.49 -10.04
C GLU A 104 -5.87 13.37 -8.99
N MET A 105 -6.81 12.41 -9.02
CA MET A 105 -6.75 11.22 -8.15
C MET A 105 -5.49 10.40 -8.35
N HIS A 106 -5.03 10.21 -9.59
CA HIS A 106 -3.80 9.46 -9.86
C HIS A 106 -2.61 10.08 -9.13
N ARG A 107 -2.48 11.40 -9.24
CA ARG A 107 -1.39 12.18 -8.60
C ARG A 107 -1.53 12.22 -7.08
N ILE A 108 -2.75 12.40 -6.55
CA ILE A 108 -3.02 12.36 -5.11
C ILE A 108 -2.67 10.99 -4.52
N HIS A 109 -3.08 9.91 -5.19
CA HIS A 109 -2.85 8.55 -4.71
C HIS A 109 -1.35 8.22 -4.67
N LEU A 110 -0.59 8.61 -5.70
CA LEU A 110 0.87 8.42 -5.70
C LEU A 110 1.57 9.27 -4.64
N SER A 111 1.14 10.52 -4.44
CA SER A 111 1.66 11.37 -3.36
C SER A 111 1.42 10.74 -1.98
N HIS A 112 0.21 10.22 -1.75
CA HIS A 112 -0.13 9.46 -0.54
C HIS A 112 0.74 8.21 -0.37
N CYS A 113 0.97 7.44 -1.44
CA CYS A 113 1.85 6.27 -1.40
C CYS A 113 3.27 6.64 -0.95
N VAL A 114 3.82 7.76 -1.45
CA VAL A 114 5.16 8.24 -1.07
C VAL A 114 5.21 8.61 0.41
N GLU A 115 4.23 9.39 0.89
CA GLU A 115 4.18 9.83 2.29
C GLU A 115 3.97 8.65 3.25
N TYR A 116 3.09 7.71 2.90
CA TYR A 116 2.84 6.51 3.68
C TYR A 116 4.08 5.61 3.80
N LEU A 117 4.79 5.36 2.68
CA LEU A 117 6.03 4.61 2.69
C LEU A 117 7.11 5.32 3.51
N LEU A 118 7.25 6.64 3.37
CA LEU A 118 8.18 7.42 4.18
C LEU A 118 7.87 7.30 5.67
N SER A 119 6.60 7.45 6.05
CA SER A 119 6.15 7.31 7.43
C SER A 119 6.50 5.94 8.00
N SER A 120 6.27 4.86 7.24
CA SER A 120 6.63 3.50 7.68
C SER A 120 8.14 3.28 7.79
N ILE A 121 8.93 3.83 6.85
CA ILE A 121 10.41 3.78 6.90
C ILE A 121 10.93 4.51 8.14
N LEU A 122 10.40 5.70 8.43
CA LEU A 122 10.80 6.49 9.60
C LEU A 122 10.30 5.88 10.91
N CYS A 123 9.17 5.19 10.90
CA CYS A 123 8.68 4.42 12.05
C CYS A 123 9.61 3.25 12.38
N GLN A 124 10.09 2.53 11.36
CA GLN A 124 11.04 1.44 11.55
C GLN A 124 12.44 1.94 11.89
N ALA A 125 12.86 3.09 11.34
CA ALA A 125 14.13 3.77 11.59
C ALA A 125 15.33 2.82 11.73
N SER A 126 15.52 1.95 10.72
CA SER A 126 16.59 0.94 10.72
C SER A 126 17.95 1.56 11.03
N THR A 127 18.64 1.00 12.04
CA THR A 127 20.02 1.39 12.42
C THR A 127 21.10 0.52 11.78
N ASP A 128 20.72 -0.43 10.91
CA ASP A 128 21.67 -1.25 10.16
C ASP A 128 22.58 -0.37 9.29
N ILE A 129 23.89 -0.55 9.47
CA ILE A 129 24.91 0.24 8.76
C ILE A 129 25.27 -0.44 7.45
N TYR A 130 25.21 0.30 6.35
CA TYR A 130 25.86 -0.10 5.09
C TYR A 130 27.26 0.49 5.03
N THR A 131 28.20 -0.21 4.39
CA THR A 131 29.61 0.22 4.30
C THR A 131 29.97 0.59 2.88
N HIS A 132 31.22 0.99 2.65
CA HIS A 132 31.74 1.24 1.31
C HIS A 132 32.96 0.37 1.06
N VAL A 133 33.08 -0.13 -0.16
CA VAL A 133 34.17 -1.01 -0.62
C VAL A 133 34.85 -0.41 -1.85
N TRP A 134 36.11 -0.80 -2.07
CA TRP A 134 36.81 -0.49 -3.31
C TRP A 134 36.43 -1.50 -4.39
N THR A 135 36.23 -1.02 -5.62
CA THR A 135 35.98 -1.86 -6.79
C THR A 135 36.99 -1.50 -7.89
N ASP A 136 37.17 -2.39 -8.86
CA ASP A 136 37.99 -2.14 -10.05
C ASP A 136 37.22 -1.38 -11.15
N GLY A 137 35.91 -1.16 -10.98
CA GLY A 137 35.05 -0.48 -11.94
C GLY A 137 34.97 1.04 -11.79
N VAL A 138 35.18 1.59 -10.58
CA VAL A 138 35.12 3.03 -10.31
C VAL A 138 36.20 3.48 -9.33
N PRO A 139 36.75 4.71 -9.47
CA PRO A 139 37.82 5.21 -8.60
C PRO A 139 37.34 5.68 -7.21
N HIS A 140 36.02 5.71 -6.97
CA HIS A 140 35.42 6.15 -5.71
C HIS A 140 34.89 4.96 -4.89
N PRO A 141 34.78 5.09 -3.55
CA PRO A 141 34.20 4.03 -2.72
C PRO A 141 32.77 3.69 -3.19
N PHE A 142 32.50 2.43 -3.44
CA PHE A 142 31.19 1.95 -3.89
C PHE A 142 30.37 1.45 -2.68
N PRO A 143 29.08 1.78 -2.57
CA PRO A 143 28.27 1.33 -1.44
C PRO A 143 28.05 -0.17 -1.47
N ASP A 144 28.28 -0.83 -0.33
CA ASP A 144 27.91 -2.22 -0.09
C ASP A 144 26.62 -2.27 0.74
N PHE A 145 25.53 -2.61 0.06
CA PHE A 145 24.20 -2.72 0.65
C PHE A 145 23.94 -4.06 1.35
N HIS A 146 24.91 -4.99 1.36
CA HIS A 146 24.79 -6.22 2.14
C HIS A 146 24.97 -5.91 3.62
N ASN A 147 23.86 -5.76 4.33
CA ASN A 147 23.84 -5.63 5.78
C ASN A 147 23.15 -6.84 6.43
N ASN A 148 23.56 -7.14 7.66
CA ASN A 148 23.02 -8.26 8.42
C ASN A 148 21.68 -7.87 9.09
N ARG A 149 20.66 -7.65 8.26
CA ARG A 149 19.33 -7.23 8.73
C ARG A 149 18.64 -8.34 9.51
N LYS A 150 17.90 -7.96 10.55
CA LYS A 150 16.94 -8.87 11.21
C LYS A 150 15.54 -8.61 10.67
N CYS A 151 15.06 -9.50 9.82
CA CYS A 151 13.74 -9.40 9.21
C CYS A 151 12.70 -10.20 10.00
N ARG A 152 11.44 -9.74 9.98
CA ARG A 152 10.30 -10.62 10.28
C ARG A 152 10.16 -11.63 9.14
N ASP A 153 9.73 -12.84 9.46
CA ASP A 153 9.45 -13.86 8.45
C ASP A 153 8.19 -13.47 7.65
N TYR A 154 8.43 -12.84 6.50
CA TYR A 154 7.38 -12.40 5.59
C TYR A 154 6.52 -13.58 5.11
N ASP A 155 7.11 -14.73 4.81
CA ASP A 155 6.37 -15.87 4.29
C ASP A 155 5.40 -16.44 5.34
N THR A 156 5.79 -16.40 6.62
CA THR A 156 4.88 -16.77 7.72
C THR A 156 3.70 -15.79 7.82
N ILE A 157 3.96 -14.48 7.69
CA ILE A 157 2.90 -13.46 7.69
C ILE A 157 1.97 -13.66 6.48
N LYS A 158 2.54 -13.89 5.30
CA LYS A 158 1.77 -14.14 4.07
C LYS A 158 0.91 -15.41 4.17
N ARG A 159 1.46 -16.52 4.63
CA ARG A 159 0.69 -17.76 4.84
C ARG A 159 -0.43 -17.60 5.87
N TRP A 160 -0.22 -16.78 6.90
CA TRP A 160 -1.30 -16.44 7.83
C TRP A 160 -2.37 -15.61 7.12
N HIS A 161 -1.97 -14.56 6.39
CA HIS A 161 -2.88 -13.71 5.64
C HIS A 161 -3.73 -14.50 4.65
N ASP A 162 -3.10 -15.30 3.79
CA ASP A 162 -3.80 -16.07 2.75
C ASP A 162 -4.88 -17.01 3.31
N ARG A 163 -4.71 -17.47 4.55
CA ARG A 163 -5.68 -18.35 5.25
C ARG A 163 -6.83 -17.60 5.92
N ASN A 164 -6.63 -16.33 6.29
CA ASN A 164 -7.60 -15.55 7.07
C ASN A 164 -8.25 -14.43 6.25
N ALA A 165 -7.68 -14.10 5.08
CA ALA A 165 -8.20 -13.09 4.20
C ALA A 165 -9.54 -13.51 3.59
N VAL A 166 -10.47 -12.57 3.49
CA VAL A 166 -11.79 -12.75 2.88
C VAL A 166 -11.81 -12.11 1.50
N ASP A 167 -12.71 -12.59 0.63
CA ASP A 167 -12.91 -11.98 -0.68
C ASP A 167 -13.42 -10.54 -0.50
N VAL A 168 -12.79 -9.61 -1.23
CA VAL A 168 -13.06 -8.18 -1.13
C VAL A 168 -14.10 -7.72 -2.13
N ALA A 169 -14.51 -8.54 -3.10
CA ALA A 169 -15.48 -8.15 -4.12
C ALA A 169 -16.77 -7.62 -3.47
N GLU A 170 -17.32 -8.34 -2.49
CA GLU A 170 -18.50 -7.90 -1.74
C GLU A 170 -18.22 -6.72 -0.78
N PHE A 171 -16.97 -6.50 -0.38
CA PHE A 171 -16.62 -5.40 0.53
C PHE A 171 -16.57 -4.04 -0.17
N VAL A 172 -16.10 -4.00 -1.42
CA VAL A 172 -15.97 -2.75 -2.18
C VAL A 172 -17.33 -2.12 -2.47
N ASP A 173 -18.37 -2.94 -2.59
CA ASP A 173 -19.74 -2.49 -2.86
C ASP A 173 -20.53 -2.15 -1.58
N LEU A 174 -19.91 -2.19 -0.40
CA LEU A 174 -20.60 -1.88 0.85
C LEU A 174 -20.92 -0.40 0.97
N THR A 175 -22.18 -0.13 1.27
CA THR A 175 -22.65 1.20 1.67
C THR A 175 -22.81 1.29 3.18
N ALA A 176 -22.59 2.48 3.74
CA ALA A 176 -22.80 2.72 5.17
C ALA A 176 -24.25 2.36 5.56
N PRO A 177 -24.48 1.51 6.58
CA PRO A 177 -25.83 1.19 7.03
C PRO A 177 -26.48 2.41 7.69
N THR A 178 -27.81 2.44 7.73
CA THR A 178 -28.57 3.52 8.36
C THR A 178 -28.15 3.69 9.83
N GLY A 179 -27.77 4.91 10.22
CA GLY A 179 -27.34 5.23 11.59
C GLY A 179 -25.88 4.88 11.90
N ALA A 180 -25.10 4.43 10.91
CA ALA A 180 -23.65 4.29 11.08
C ALA A 180 -23.00 5.63 11.44
N LYS A 181 -21.99 5.59 12.31
CA LYS A 181 -21.12 6.73 12.53
C LYS A 181 -20.29 6.95 11.27
N VAL A 182 -20.42 8.13 10.67
CA VAL A 182 -19.67 8.54 9.47
C VAL A 182 -18.71 9.65 9.85
N HIS A 183 -17.44 9.47 9.53
CA HIS A 183 -16.43 10.51 9.72
C HIS A 183 -16.54 11.56 8.61
N ARG A 184 -16.50 12.84 8.98
CA ARG A 184 -16.54 13.94 8.00
C ARG A 184 -15.17 14.05 7.32
N THR A 185 -15.16 14.01 5.99
CA THR A 185 -13.95 14.21 5.18
C THR A 185 -13.79 15.68 4.74
N SER A 186 -12.59 16.05 4.30
CA SER A 186 -12.29 17.40 3.81
C SER A 186 -13.08 17.74 2.53
N ARG A 187 -13.16 19.03 2.23
CA ARG A 187 -13.83 19.53 1.03
C ARG A 187 -13.18 19.04 -0.25
N GLU A 188 -11.85 19.05 -0.33
CA GLU A 188 -11.11 18.59 -1.50
C GLU A 188 -11.38 17.11 -1.79
N PHE A 189 -11.38 16.27 -0.75
CA PHE A 189 -11.68 14.86 -0.91
C PHE A 189 -13.06 14.66 -1.55
N LYS A 190 -14.08 15.41 -1.09
CA LYS A 190 -15.42 15.36 -1.69
C LYS A 190 -15.45 15.86 -3.13
N GLN A 191 -14.68 16.89 -3.47
CA GLN A 191 -14.60 17.45 -4.82
C GLN A 191 -14.03 16.44 -5.80
N VAL A 192 -12.91 15.81 -5.45
CA VAL A 192 -12.26 14.85 -6.34
C VAL A 192 -13.11 13.59 -6.54
N HIS A 193 -13.95 13.25 -5.56
CA HIS A 193 -14.90 12.14 -5.66
C HIS A 193 -16.30 12.55 -6.19
N GLY A 194 -16.57 13.82 -6.48
CA GLY A 194 -17.85 14.28 -7.05
C GLY A 194 -19.06 14.31 -6.09
N PHE A 195 -18.84 14.38 -4.77
CA PHE A 195 -19.90 14.26 -3.74
C PHE A 195 -20.41 15.60 -3.17
N PHE A 196 -20.15 16.74 -3.82
CA PHE A 196 -20.45 18.07 -3.28
C PHE A 196 -21.96 18.33 -3.06
N ASP A 197 -22.83 17.78 -3.92
CA ASP A 197 -24.28 18.09 -3.87
C ASP A 197 -25.03 17.29 -2.80
N VAL A 198 -24.43 16.26 -2.21
CA VAL A 198 -25.11 15.30 -1.33
C VAL A 198 -24.57 15.26 0.09
N HIS A 199 -23.45 15.91 0.41
CA HIS A 199 -22.75 15.79 1.70
C HIS A 199 -22.38 17.16 2.29
N GLU A 200 -22.60 17.35 3.61
CA GLU A 200 -22.27 18.60 4.32
C GLU A 200 -20.78 18.97 4.18
N ASP A 201 -20.48 20.18 3.70
CA ASP A 201 -19.13 20.76 3.64
C ASP A 201 -18.68 21.21 5.04
N ASN A 202 -17.47 20.84 5.46
CA ASN A 202 -16.91 21.27 6.74
C ASN A 202 -16.03 22.53 6.62
N GLY A 203 -15.87 23.09 5.41
CA GLY A 203 -15.16 24.34 5.17
C GLY A 203 -13.64 24.30 5.41
N ASN A 204 -13.10 23.16 5.85
CA ASN A 204 -11.67 22.99 6.11
C ASN A 204 -10.96 22.42 4.88
N HIS A 205 -9.86 23.09 4.53
CA HIS A 205 -8.91 22.64 3.53
C HIS A 205 -7.93 21.64 4.17
N GLY A 206 -7.85 20.42 3.62
CA GLY A 206 -6.95 19.36 4.10
C GLY A 206 -7.51 18.46 5.23
N SER A 207 -6.88 17.31 5.42
CA SER A 207 -7.14 16.41 6.54
C SER A 207 -6.39 16.89 7.78
N GLU A 208 -7.10 17.17 8.87
CA GLU A 208 -6.45 17.16 10.19
C GLU A 208 -5.95 15.73 10.44
N ILE A 209 -4.64 15.56 10.27
CA ILE A 209 -3.94 14.32 10.59
C ILE A 209 -3.96 14.22 12.13
N PHE A 210 -4.74 13.26 12.66
CA PHE A 210 -4.67 12.81 14.04
C PHE A 210 -4.30 11.33 14.07
#